data_AF-A0A498LWH8-F1
#
_entry.id   AF-A0A498LWH8-F1
#
_cell.length_a   1.000
_cell.length_b   1.000
_cell.length_c   1.000
_cell.angle_alpha   90.00
_cell.angle_beta   90.00
_cell.angle_gamma   90.00
#
_symmetry.space_group_name_H-M   'P 1'
#
loop_
_entity.id
_entity.type
_entity.pdbx_description
1 polymer ?
#
loop_
_entity_poly.entity_id
_entity_poly.type
_entity_poly.pdbx_seq_one_letter_code
_entity_poly.pdbx_strand_id
1 'polypeptide(L)'
;MRRLSRRNTLNLVKELDAFPKVPESYVKTSAFGGTVTLIVFILMALLTISEFFVYQDSWMKYEYEVDTDFTSQLKIKIDITVAMKCTRVGADVLDLSGSVIASKELKYDPVSFEPSPQKKMWYQNDYASDSQSACRIHGQIYVSKVAGNFHITLGKPIENIRGHAHFVPLIKNEVVPTKLHTSGVSVNMHQFSVTEQERVVNKEKGSHGVTGIFIKYKLSPLMD
;
A
#
# COMPACT_ATOMS: atom_id res chain seq x y z
N MET A 1 -1.81 -30.74 -54.45
CA MET A 1 -2.33 -31.06 -53.09
C MET A 1 -3.12 -29.84 -52.60
N ARG A 2 -4.37 -29.83 -52.11
CA ARG A 2 -5.33 -30.81 -51.55
C ARG A 2 -6.75 -30.26 -51.83
N ARG A 3 -7.65 -31.03 -52.45
CA ARG A 3 -9.05 -30.63 -52.75
C ARG A 3 -10.09 -31.63 -52.18
N LEU A 4 -9.70 -32.42 -51.17
CA LEU A 4 -10.47 -33.60 -50.71
C LEU A 4 -11.26 -33.41 -49.39
N SER A 5 -11.13 -32.29 -48.68
CA SER A 5 -11.74 -32.16 -47.33
C SER A 5 -13.19 -31.63 -47.31
N ARG A 6 -13.72 -31.11 -48.42
CA ARG A 6 -14.99 -30.34 -48.42
C ARG A 6 -16.25 -31.22 -48.47
N ARG A 7 -16.15 -32.48 -48.93
CA ARG A 7 -17.32 -33.37 -49.06
C ARG A 7 -17.72 -34.01 -47.72
N ASN A 8 -16.74 -34.35 -46.89
CA ASN A 8 -17.00 -35.03 -45.62
C ASN A 8 -17.64 -34.10 -44.58
N THR A 9 -17.27 -32.82 -44.58
CA THR A 9 -17.86 -31.83 -43.64
C THR A 9 -19.30 -31.48 -43.98
N LEU A 10 -19.67 -31.45 -45.26
CA LEU A 10 -21.06 -31.20 -45.69
C LEU A 10 -22.01 -32.34 -45.28
N ASN A 11 -21.51 -33.58 -45.30
CA ASN A 11 -22.29 -34.74 -44.84
C ASN A 11 -22.51 -34.70 -43.33
N LEU A 12 -21.48 -34.32 -42.56
CA LEU A 12 -21.57 -34.22 -41.10
C LEU A 12 -22.52 -33.09 -40.65
N VAL A 13 -22.49 -31.93 -41.31
CA VAL A 13 -23.43 -30.83 -41.04
C VAL A 13 -24.88 -31.23 -41.40
N LYS A 14 -25.05 -32.07 -42.42
CA LYS A 14 -26.35 -32.58 -42.85
C LYS A 14 -26.92 -33.65 -41.91
N GLU A 15 -26.06 -34.34 -41.17
CA GLU A 15 -26.44 -35.37 -40.19
C GLU A 15 -26.78 -34.80 -38.81
N LEU A 16 -26.28 -33.59 -38.49
CA LEU A 16 -26.62 -32.83 -37.27
C LEU A 16 -27.94 -32.04 -37.39
N ASP A 17 -28.59 -32.04 -38.57
CA ASP A 17 -29.85 -31.35 -38.82
C ASP A 17 -31.03 -32.27 -38.41
N ALA A 18 -31.49 -32.11 -37.17
CA ALA A 18 -32.50 -32.97 -36.55
C ALA A 18 -33.93 -32.79 -37.09
N PHE A 19 -34.15 -31.92 -38.10
CA PHE A 19 -35.47 -31.59 -38.62
C PHE A 19 -35.65 -32.00 -40.09
N PRO A 20 -36.79 -32.63 -40.46
CA PRO A 20 -37.08 -32.98 -41.86
C PRO A 20 -37.27 -31.71 -42.70
N LYS A 21 -36.53 -31.61 -43.81
CA LYS A 21 -36.60 -30.43 -44.68
C LYS A 21 -37.93 -30.36 -45.43
N VAL A 22 -38.54 -29.17 -45.42
CA VAL A 22 -39.78 -28.87 -46.14
C VAL A 22 -39.57 -28.86 -47.67
N PRO A 23 -40.60 -29.21 -48.48
CA PRO A 23 -40.49 -29.21 -49.94
C PRO A 23 -40.20 -27.81 -50.50
N GLU A 24 -39.38 -27.73 -51.56
CA GLU A 24 -38.93 -26.45 -52.15
C GLU A 24 -40.08 -25.55 -52.63
N SER A 25 -41.27 -26.09 -52.92
CA SER A 25 -42.44 -25.31 -53.34
C SER A 25 -43.01 -24.40 -52.25
N TYR A 26 -42.70 -24.66 -50.98
CA TYR A 26 -43.17 -23.87 -49.83
C TYR A 26 -42.07 -22.95 -49.26
N VAL A 27 -40.89 -22.92 -49.88
CA VAL A 27 -39.73 -22.14 -49.42
C VAL A 27 -39.50 -20.97 -50.38
N LYS A 28 -39.85 -19.75 -49.95
CA LYS A 28 -39.51 -18.52 -50.69
C LYS A 28 -38.12 -18.06 -50.27
N THR A 29 -37.10 -18.34 -51.10
CA THR A 29 -35.75 -17.84 -50.87
C THR A 29 -35.69 -16.34 -51.20
N SER A 30 -35.59 -15.49 -50.17
CA SER A 30 -35.36 -14.05 -50.35
C SER A 30 -33.89 -13.74 -50.08
N ALA A 31 -33.19 -13.20 -51.08
CA ALA A 31 -31.79 -12.77 -50.95
C ALA A 31 -31.61 -11.71 -49.84
N PHE A 32 -32.65 -10.92 -49.55
CA PHE A 32 -32.65 -9.88 -48.54
C PHE A 32 -32.64 -10.43 -47.10
N GLY A 33 -33.28 -11.57 -46.84
CA GLY A 33 -33.23 -12.19 -45.50
C GLY A 33 -31.84 -12.72 -45.14
N GLY A 34 -31.12 -13.23 -46.14
CA GLY A 34 -29.74 -13.73 -45.97
C GLY A 34 -28.72 -12.61 -45.71
N THR A 35 -28.87 -11.44 -46.33
CA THR A 35 -27.96 -10.31 -46.09
C THR A 35 -28.17 -9.69 -44.72
N VAL A 36 -29.43 -9.52 -44.28
CA VAL A 36 -29.76 -9.00 -42.95
C VAL A 36 -29.21 -9.89 -41.84
N THR A 37 -29.38 -11.21 -41.97
CA THR A 37 -28.83 -12.17 -40.99
C THR A 37 -27.31 -12.13 -40.90
N LEU A 38 -26.60 -11.95 -42.02
CA LEU A 38 -25.15 -11.81 -42.06
C LEU A 38 -24.66 -10.52 -41.39
N ILE A 39 -25.35 -9.40 -41.60
CA ILE A 39 -25.05 -8.12 -40.95
C ILE A 39 -25.24 -8.22 -39.43
N VAL A 40 -26.36 -8.80 -38.98
CA VAL A 40 -26.64 -9.00 -37.55
C VAL A 40 -25.59 -9.89 -36.90
N PHE A 41 -25.17 -10.96 -37.58
CA PHE A 41 -24.13 -11.86 -37.07
C PHE A 41 -22.78 -11.16 -36.91
N ILE A 42 -22.37 -10.33 -37.87
CA ILE A 42 -21.15 -9.53 -37.78
C ILE A 42 -21.24 -8.54 -36.61
N LEU A 43 -22.39 -7.88 -36.45
CA LEU A 43 -22.59 -6.90 -35.38
C LEU A 43 -22.54 -7.57 -34.00
N MET A 44 -23.18 -8.74 -33.84
CA MET A 44 -23.07 -9.55 -32.63
C MET A 44 -21.64 -10.02 -32.35
N ALA A 45 -20.88 -10.41 -33.38
CA ALA A 45 -19.48 -10.80 -33.24
C ALA A 45 -18.61 -9.62 -32.78
N LEU A 46 -18.82 -8.42 -33.33
CA LEU A 46 -18.10 -7.22 -32.90
C LEU A 46 -18.40 -6.86 -31.45
N LEU A 47 -19.67 -6.90 -31.05
CA LEU A 47 -20.09 -6.62 -29.67
C LEU A 47 -19.51 -7.63 -28.68
N THR A 48 -19.57 -8.93 -29.00
CA THR A 48 -19.02 -9.97 -28.13
C THR A 48 -17.50 -9.91 -27.99
N ILE A 49 -16.78 -9.57 -29.06
CA ILE A 49 -15.33 -9.34 -28.99
C ILE A 49 -15.01 -8.13 -28.12
N SER A 50 -15.77 -7.03 -28.25
CA SER A 50 -15.61 -5.83 -27.43
C SER A 50 -15.84 -6.11 -25.94
N GLU A 51 -16.94 -6.79 -25.60
CA GLU A 51 -17.25 -7.21 -24.23
C GLU A 51 -16.19 -8.15 -23.67
N PHE A 52 -15.65 -9.07 -24.48
CA PHE A 52 -14.60 -9.96 -24.05
C PHE A 52 -13.32 -9.21 -23.66
N PHE A 53 -12.91 -8.20 -24.43
CA PHE A 53 -11.77 -7.37 -24.06
C PHE A 53 -12.02 -6.55 -22.79
N VAL A 54 -13.23 -6.01 -22.61
CA VAL A 54 -13.63 -5.31 -21.38
C VAL A 54 -13.66 -6.27 -20.18
N TYR A 55 -14.14 -7.49 -20.36
CA TYR A 55 -14.20 -8.50 -19.29
C TYR A 55 -12.80 -9.00 -18.89
N GLN A 56 -11.86 -9.03 -19.83
CA GLN A 56 -10.46 -9.31 -19.51
C GLN A 56 -9.78 -8.19 -18.73
N ASP A 57 -10.30 -6.97 -18.79
CA ASP A 57 -9.79 -5.86 -17.99
C ASP A 57 -10.27 -5.99 -16.54
N SER A 58 -9.45 -6.63 -15.70
CA SER A 58 -9.75 -6.82 -14.29
C SER A 58 -9.54 -5.51 -13.53
N TRP A 59 -10.64 -4.87 -13.13
CA TRP A 59 -10.57 -3.71 -12.24
C TRP A 59 -10.43 -4.12 -10.77
N MET A 60 -9.77 -3.26 -9.99
CA MET A 60 -9.55 -3.45 -8.56
C MET A 60 -10.84 -3.22 -7.76
N LYS A 61 -11.42 -4.28 -7.20
CA LYS A 61 -12.54 -4.21 -6.26
C LYS A 61 -12.01 -4.10 -4.83
N TYR A 62 -12.37 -3.02 -4.14
CA TYR A 62 -12.08 -2.81 -2.72
C TYR A 62 -13.29 -3.25 -1.90
N GLU A 63 -13.09 -4.14 -0.94
CA GLU A 63 -14.14 -4.65 -0.05
C GLU A 63 -13.64 -4.52 1.39
N TYR A 64 -14.50 -4.03 2.28
CA TYR A 64 -14.11 -3.82 3.67
C TYR A 64 -14.42 -5.06 4.51
N GLU A 65 -13.40 -5.64 5.12
CA GLU A 65 -13.53 -6.75 6.06
C GLU A 65 -13.07 -6.35 7.47
N VAL A 66 -13.48 -7.10 8.49
CA VAL A 66 -13.02 -6.86 9.87
C VAL A 66 -11.68 -7.57 10.09
N ASP A 67 -10.68 -6.87 10.65
CA ASP A 67 -9.45 -7.55 11.07
C ASP A 67 -9.75 -8.52 12.21
N THR A 68 -9.55 -9.82 11.97
CA THR A 68 -9.73 -10.88 12.97
C THR A 68 -8.41 -11.32 13.58
N ASP A 69 -7.27 -10.91 13.01
CA ASP A 69 -5.95 -11.32 13.47
C ASP A 69 -5.32 -10.25 14.36
N PHE A 70 -5.74 -10.22 15.63
CA PHE A 70 -5.19 -9.32 16.64
C PHE A 70 -3.89 -9.82 17.27
N THR A 71 -3.53 -11.09 17.04
CA THR A 71 -2.39 -11.74 17.69
C THR A 71 -1.07 -11.54 16.96
N SER A 72 -1.12 -11.25 15.65
CA SER A 72 0.09 -10.98 14.88
C SER A 72 0.75 -9.65 15.25
N GLN A 73 2.06 -9.59 15.09
CA GLN A 73 2.85 -8.38 15.29
C GLN A 73 2.89 -7.56 14.00
N LEU A 74 2.72 -6.25 14.12
CA LEU A 74 2.91 -5.30 13.04
C LEU A 74 4.41 -5.05 12.84
N LYS A 75 4.88 -5.27 11.63
CA LYS A 75 6.26 -5.02 11.23
C LYS A 75 6.39 -3.59 10.68
N ILE A 76 7.05 -2.71 11.43
CA ILE A 76 7.31 -1.33 11.02
C ILE A 76 8.75 -1.23 10.52
N LYS A 77 8.92 -0.81 9.26
CA LYS A 77 10.23 -0.49 8.68
C LYS A 77 10.48 1.02 8.80
N ILE A 78 11.63 1.39 9.33
CA ILE A 78 12.00 2.78 9.59
C ILE A 78 13.31 3.06 8.87
N ASP A 79 13.39 4.20 8.19
CA ASP A 79 14.61 4.75 7.60
C ASP A 79 14.49 6.27 7.64
N ILE A 80 15.10 6.89 8.65
CA ILE A 80 15.03 8.33 8.90
C ILE A 80 16.41 8.89 9.18
N THR A 81 16.70 10.08 8.63
CA THR A 81 17.94 10.81 8.93
C THR A 81 17.62 12.02 9.79
N VAL A 82 18.26 12.10 10.95
CA VAL A 82 18.09 13.18 11.93
C VAL A 82 19.36 14.00 11.98
N ALA A 83 19.26 15.34 11.97
CA ALA A 83 20.38 16.27 12.07
C ALA A 83 21.00 16.33 13.49
N MET A 84 21.42 15.16 13.99
CA MET A 84 22.00 14.94 15.30
C MET A 84 23.05 13.83 15.27
N LYS A 85 24.06 13.88 16.15
CA LYS A 85 25.04 12.79 16.30
C LYS A 85 24.39 11.50 16.82
N CYS A 86 24.79 10.35 16.26
CA CYS A 86 24.29 9.04 16.66
C CYS A 86 24.49 8.69 18.14
N THR A 87 25.48 9.29 18.82
CA THR A 87 25.73 9.03 20.26
C THR A 87 24.70 9.70 21.18
N ARG A 88 23.96 10.70 20.69
CA ARG A 88 23.03 11.53 21.49
C ARG A 88 21.57 11.35 21.11
N VAL A 89 21.25 10.54 20.09
CA VAL A 89 19.88 10.27 19.66
C VAL A 89 19.52 8.84 20.01
N GLY A 90 18.29 8.64 20.47
CA GLY A 90 17.73 7.32 20.74
C GLY A 90 16.30 7.25 20.22
N ALA A 91 15.93 6.07 19.72
CA ALA A 91 14.58 5.76 19.30
C ALA A 91 13.97 4.70 20.22
N ASP A 92 12.75 4.94 20.66
CA ASP A 92 12.02 4.05 21.56
C ASP A 92 10.55 3.91 21.14
N VAL A 93 9.97 2.76 21.48
CA VAL A 93 8.59 2.41 21.19
C VAL A 93 7.87 2.14 22.50
N LEU A 94 6.82 2.90 22.75
CA LEU A 94 5.90 2.66 23.87
C LEU A 94 4.52 2.31 23.32
N ASP A 95 4.09 1.08 23.56
CA ASP A 95 2.73 0.66 23.26
C ASP A 95 1.76 1.01 24.41
N LEU A 96 0.45 0.93 24.15
CA LEU A 96 -0.56 1.07 25.20
C LEU A 96 -0.47 -0.02 26.28
N SER A 97 0.24 -1.13 26.03
CA SER A 97 0.45 -2.19 27.01
C SER A 97 1.52 -1.82 28.05
N GLY A 98 2.22 -0.70 27.86
CA GLY A 98 3.27 -0.21 28.75
C GLY A 98 4.58 -0.99 28.62
N SER A 99 4.69 -1.85 27.61
CA SER A 99 5.91 -2.57 27.29
C SER A 99 6.81 -1.66 26.48
N VAL A 100 7.92 -1.23 27.09
CA VAL A 100 8.99 -0.54 26.37
C VAL A 100 9.73 -1.60 25.55
N ILE A 101 9.37 -1.72 24.28
CA ILE A 101 10.12 -2.54 23.34
C ILE A 101 11.30 -1.68 22.89
N ALA A 102 12.35 -1.69 23.71
CA ALA A 102 13.60 -1.01 23.38
C ALA A 102 14.01 -1.44 21.96
N SER A 103 14.26 -0.48 21.09
CA SER A 103 14.57 -0.65 19.67
C SER A 103 15.95 -1.31 19.43
N LYS A 104 16.21 -2.47 20.05
CA LYS A 104 17.48 -3.20 19.99
C LYS A 104 17.87 -3.62 18.57
N GLU A 105 16.91 -3.68 17.66
CA GLU A 105 17.12 -4.02 16.23
C GLU A 105 17.36 -2.79 15.32
N LEU A 106 17.25 -1.56 15.82
CA LEU A 106 17.54 -0.35 15.03
C LEU A 106 19.04 -0.06 14.97
N LYS A 107 19.53 0.23 13.76
CA LYS A 107 20.91 0.62 13.48
C LYS A 107 21.02 2.14 13.35
N TYR A 108 22.17 2.66 13.79
CA TYR A 108 22.48 4.08 13.84
C TYR A 108 23.78 4.33 13.10
N ASP A 109 23.67 4.86 11.88
CA ASP A 109 24.84 5.13 11.03
C ASP A 109 25.10 6.64 10.96
N PRO A 110 26.33 7.11 11.20
CA PRO A 110 26.68 8.51 11.04
C PRO A 110 26.62 8.90 9.56
N VAL A 111 25.92 9.99 9.24
CA VAL A 111 25.76 10.49 7.87
C VAL A 111 25.95 11.99 7.83
N SER A 112 26.35 12.52 6.67
CA SER A 112 26.38 13.96 6.41
C SER A 112 25.00 14.42 5.95
N PHE A 113 24.39 15.37 6.67
CA PHE A 113 23.16 16.01 6.23
C PHE A 113 23.50 17.20 5.35
N GLU A 114 23.20 17.09 4.05
CA GLU A 114 23.35 18.21 3.13
C GLU A 114 21.98 18.89 2.91
N PRO A 115 21.72 20.04 3.56
CA PRO A 115 20.46 20.75 3.37
C PRO A 115 20.35 21.32 1.96
N SER A 116 19.12 21.58 1.50
CA SER A 116 18.88 22.23 0.21
C SER A 116 19.57 23.62 0.14
N PRO A 117 19.94 24.11 -1.06
CA PRO A 117 20.66 25.38 -1.22
C PRO A 117 19.95 26.58 -0.56
N GLN A 118 18.61 26.58 -0.54
CA GLN A 118 17.81 27.61 0.14
C GLN A 118 17.86 27.52 1.67
N LYS A 119 17.93 26.31 2.23
CA LYS A 119 18.04 26.09 3.69
C LYS A 119 19.46 26.30 4.20
N LYS A 120 20.51 26.06 3.38
CA LYS A 120 21.93 26.29 3.74
C LYS A 120 22.15 27.67 4.36
N MET A 121 21.53 28.72 3.81
CA MET A 121 21.68 30.10 4.32
C MET A 121 21.21 30.28 5.78
N TRP A 122 20.17 29.55 6.23
CA TRP A 122 19.69 29.60 7.61
C TRP A 122 20.57 28.80 8.58
N TYR A 123 21.23 27.74 8.09
CA TYR A 123 22.10 26.86 8.88
C TYR A 123 23.57 27.33 8.93
N GLN A 124 23.96 28.29 8.08
CA GLN A 124 25.36 28.69 7.88
C GLN A 124 26.01 29.37 9.10
N ASN A 125 25.22 29.92 10.04
CA ASN A 125 25.75 30.71 11.15
C ASN A 125 26.16 29.88 12.39
N ASP A 126 25.69 28.62 12.54
CA ASP A 126 25.89 27.84 13.78
C ASP A 126 26.79 26.60 13.65
N TYR A 127 27.22 26.22 12.44
CA TYR A 127 27.92 24.94 12.22
C TYR A 127 29.22 25.10 11.42
N ALA A 128 30.28 25.51 12.11
CA ALA A 128 31.64 25.34 11.61
C ALA A 128 32.08 23.86 11.77
N SER A 129 32.25 23.17 10.64
CA SER A 129 33.19 22.06 10.47
C SER A 129 33.01 20.82 11.37
N ASP A 130 31.81 20.21 11.40
CA ASP A 130 31.70 18.81 11.84
C ASP A 130 31.14 17.94 10.71
N SER A 131 31.93 16.95 10.29
CA SER A 131 31.65 16.08 9.13
C SER A 131 30.51 15.07 9.36
N GLN A 132 30.07 14.90 10.61
CA GLN A 132 29.01 13.96 11.02
C GLN A 132 27.96 14.68 11.88
N SER A 133 27.24 15.61 11.26
CA SER A 133 26.16 16.37 11.91
C SER A 133 24.83 15.62 11.97
N ALA A 134 24.73 14.42 11.40
CA ALA A 134 23.49 13.65 11.32
C ALA A 134 23.64 12.15 11.55
N CYS A 135 22.51 11.52 11.85
CA CYS A 135 22.40 10.10 12.12
C CYS A 135 21.24 9.50 11.34
N ARG A 136 21.54 8.43 10.59
CA ARG A 136 20.54 7.61 9.91
C ARG A 136 20.11 6.48 10.83
N ILE A 137 18.86 6.50 11.22
CA ILE A 137 18.22 5.46 12.03
C ILE A 137 17.43 4.58 11.09
N HIS A 138 17.84 3.32 10.95
CA HIS A 138 17.18 2.40 10.03
C HIS A 138 17.08 0.98 10.59
N GLY A 139 16.04 0.27 10.18
CA GLY A 139 15.79 -1.11 10.58
C GLY A 139 14.32 -1.47 10.53
N GLN A 140 13.99 -2.58 11.20
CA GLN A 140 12.62 -3.05 11.35
C GLN A 140 12.37 -3.32 12.83
N ILE A 141 11.16 -3.02 13.27
CA ILE A 141 10.69 -3.31 14.62
C ILE A 141 9.38 -4.09 14.52
N TYR A 142 9.17 -4.99 15.48
CA TYR A 142 7.94 -5.75 15.62
C TYR A 142 7.17 -5.20 16.82
N VAL A 143 5.99 -4.66 16.56
CA VAL A 143 5.13 -4.05 17.59
C VAL A 143 3.80 -4.76 17.63
N SER A 144 3.16 -4.76 18.80
CA SER A 144 1.79 -5.26 18.93
C SER A 144 0.83 -4.42 18.05
N LYS A 145 -0.22 -5.05 17.50
CA LYS A 145 -1.30 -4.40 16.73
C LYS A 145 -2.22 -3.55 17.62
N VAL A 146 -1.65 -2.64 18.40
CA VAL A 146 -2.35 -1.69 19.27
C VAL A 146 -1.86 -0.29 18.96
N ALA A 147 -2.61 0.72 19.39
CA ALA A 147 -2.10 2.09 19.30
C ALA A 147 -0.83 2.23 20.16
N GLY A 148 0.14 2.99 19.66
CA GLY A 148 1.42 3.19 20.31
C GLY A 148 2.10 4.48 19.86
N ASN A 149 3.19 4.82 20.55
CA ASN A 149 3.98 6.00 20.29
C ASN A 149 5.43 5.57 20.08
N PHE A 150 5.94 5.79 18.87
CA PHE A 150 7.36 5.75 18.56
C PHE A 150 7.93 7.15 18.73
N HIS A 151 9.00 7.32 19.49
CA HIS A 151 9.62 8.62 19.65
C HIS A 151 11.14 8.56 19.42
N ILE A 152 11.66 9.63 18.82
CA ILE A 152 13.09 9.87 18.63
C ILE A 152 13.43 11.09 19.45
N THR A 153 14.21 10.88 20.52
CA THR A 153 14.52 11.91 21.52
C THR A 153 16.02 11.99 21.79
N LEU A 154 16.40 12.98 22.58
CA LEU A 154 17.76 13.13 23.10
C LEU A 154 18.06 12.03 24.13
N GLY A 155 19.15 11.30 23.93
CA GLY A 155 19.60 10.21 24.81
C GLY A 155 19.07 8.85 24.36
N LYS A 156 19.75 7.78 24.80
CA LYS A 156 19.27 6.41 24.61
C LYS A 156 18.21 6.09 25.67
N PRO A 157 17.15 5.33 25.33
CA PRO A 157 16.14 4.94 26.31
C PRO A 157 16.78 4.13 27.44
N ILE A 158 16.44 4.48 28.68
CA ILE A 158 16.90 3.79 29.89
C ILE A 158 15.78 2.84 30.35
N GLU A 159 16.03 1.54 30.31
CA GLU A 159 15.04 0.49 30.61
C GLU A 159 14.52 0.51 32.08
N ASN A 160 15.16 1.26 32.99
CA ASN A 160 14.93 1.17 34.45
C ASN A 160 14.12 2.31 35.10
N ILE A 161 13.60 3.29 34.34
CA ILE A 161 12.84 4.41 34.93
C ILE A 161 11.38 4.33 34.50
N ARG A 162 10.51 4.06 35.49
CA ARG A 162 9.05 3.88 35.38
C ARG A 162 8.32 5.23 35.18
N GLY A 163 8.82 6.07 34.29
CA GLY A 163 8.25 7.36 33.97
C GLY A 163 8.87 7.96 32.71
N HIS A 164 8.03 8.36 31.76
CA HIS A 164 8.44 9.08 30.56
C HIS A 164 7.29 10.01 30.13
N ALA A 165 7.58 11.31 30.04
CA ALA A 165 6.61 12.34 29.71
C ALA A 165 7.25 13.39 28.79
N HIS A 166 6.96 13.33 27.48
CA HIS A 166 7.51 14.26 26.50
C HIS A 166 6.47 14.60 25.41
N PHE A 167 6.38 15.88 25.02
CA PHE A 167 5.51 16.39 23.95
C PHE A 167 6.26 17.43 23.11
N VAL A 168 6.59 17.12 21.84
CA VAL A 168 6.96 18.03 20.71
C VAL A 168 6.55 17.32 19.38
N PRO A 169 6.95 17.69 18.13
CA PRO A 169 6.17 17.45 16.91
C PRO A 169 5.65 16.03 16.76
N LEU A 170 4.36 15.95 16.45
CA LEU A 170 3.55 14.75 16.47
C LEU A 170 3.12 14.43 15.04
N ILE A 171 3.63 13.32 14.53
CA ILE A 171 3.19 12.70 13.31
C ILE A 171 2.20 11.62 13.72
N LYS A 172 0.94 11.74 13.31
CA LYS A 172 -0.09 10.72 13.57
C LYS A 172 -0.28 9.89 12.32
N ASN A 173 -0.03 8.59 12.44
CA ASN A 173 -0.21 7.60 11.39
C ASN A 173 -1.45 6.76 11.72
N GLU A 174 -2.38 6.67 10.78
CA GLU A 174 -3.47 5.72 10.82
C GLU A 174 -3.20 4.63 9.78
N VAL A 175 -2.97 3.41 10.25
CA VAL A 175 -2.58 2.26 9.43
C VAL A 175 -3.81 1.41 9.16
N VAL A 176 -4.06 1.12 7.89
CA VAL A 176 -5.14 0.25 7.40
C VAL A 176 -4.50 -1.01 6.80
N PRO A 177 -4.72 -2.20 7.38
CA PRO A 177 -4.30 -3.44 6.77
C PRO A 177 -5.09 -3.69 5.48
N THR A 178 -4.46 -4.23 4.45
CA THR A 178 -5.10 -4.48 3.16
C THR A 178 -4.65 -5.84 2.61
N LYS A 179 -5.59 -6.63 2.09
CA LYS A 179 -5.29 -7.93 1.47
C LYS A 179 -5.51 -7.87 -0.02
N LEU A 180 -4.42 -7.85 -0.78
CA LEU A 180 -4.48 -7.85 -2.23
C LEU A 180 -4.66 -9.28 -2.75
N HIS A 181 -5.80 -9.57 -3.38
CA HIS A 181 -6.01 -10.80 -4.14
C HIS A 181 -5.92 -10.52 -5.64
N THR A 182 -4.93 -11.10 -6.32
CA THR A 182 -4.79 -11.00 -7.79
C THR A 182 -4.53 -12.38 -8.40
N SER A 183 -5.35 -12.84 -9.35
CA SER A 183 -5.18 -14.06 -10.17
C SER A 183 -4.29 -15.18 -9.58
N GLY A 184 -4.60 -15.64 -8.36
CA GLY A 184 -3.91 -16.73 -7.66
C GLY A 184 -2.83 -16.34 -6.63
N VAL A 185 -2.56 -15.05 -6.44
CA VAL A 185 -1.60 -14.49 -5.48
C VAL A 185 -2.34 -13.63 -4.46
N SER A 186 -2.12 -13.91 -3.17
CA SER A 186 -2.59 -13.07 -2.06
C SER A 186 -1.37 -12.42 -1.40
N VAL A 187 -1.36 -11.09 -1.34
CA VAL A 187 -0.29 -10.31 -0.71
C VAL A 187 -0.87 -9.45 0.41
N ASN A 188 -0.31 -9.57 1.61
CA ASN A 188 -0.63 -8.68 2.72
C ASN A 188 0.12 -7.36 2.55
N MET A 189 -0.61 -6.27 2.42
CA MET A 189 -0.07 -4.92 2.35
C MET A 189 -0.67 -4.04 3.45
N HIS A 190 -0.02 -2.93 3.76
CA HIS A 190 -0.49 -2.01 4.78
C HIS A 190 -0.46 -0.61 4.17
N GLN A 191 -1.58 0.09 4.23
CA GLN A 191 -1.71 1.48 3.81
C GLN A 191 -1.69 2.37 5.05
N PHE A 192 -1.31 3.64 4.88
CA PHE A 192 -1.31 4.57 6.00
C PHE A 192 -1.66 6.00 5.57
N SER A 193 -2.37 6.71 6.44
CA SER A 193 -2.57 8.15 6.33
C SER A 193 -1.77 8.88 7.41
N VAL A 194 -1.30 10.10 7.13
CA VAL A 194 -0.41 10.85 8.02
C VAL A 194 -0.96 12.25 8.29
N THR A 195 -0.95 12.65 9.56
CA THR A 195 -1.18 14.04 9.98
C THR A 195 0.04 14.57 10.70
N GLU A 196 0.52 15.75 10.33
CA GLU A 196 1.68 16.40 10.95
C GLU A 196 1.24 17.54 11.86
N GLN A 197 1.83 17.61 13.06
CA GLN A 197 1.60 18.68 14.03
C GLN A 197 2.92 19.14 14.63
N GLU A 198 3.20 20.44 14.57
CA GLU A 198 4.35 21.06 15.22
C GLU A 198 3.93 21.81 16.49
N ARG A 199 4.75 21.73 17.55
CA ARG A 199 4.54 22.49 18.78
C ARG A 199 5.87 23.05 19.28
N VAL A 200 5.93 24.37 19.48
CA VAL A 200 7.09 25.04 20.08
C VAL A 200 7.04 24.91 21.61
N VAL A 201 8.12 24.44 22.22
CA VAL A 201 8.28 24.40 23.68
C VAL A 201 8.84 25.73 24.16
N ASN A 202 8.18 26.35 25.13
CA ASN A 202 8.60 27.60 25.73
C ASN A 202 8.40 27.54 27.26
N LYS A 203 9.50 27.44 28.00
CA LYS A 203 9.50 27.35 29.47
C LYS A 203 8.91 28.60 30.14
N GLU A 204 9.11 29.78 29.56
CA GLU A 204 8.63 31.05 30.13
C GLU A 204 7.10 31.22 29.98
N LYS A 205 6.52 30.62 28.95
CA LYS A 205 5.07 30.58 28.73
C LYS A 205 4.38 29.39 29.40
N GLY A 206 5.05 28.68 30.31
CA GLY A 206 4.52 27.50 31.00
C GLY A 206 4.40 26.25 30.14
N SER A 207 5.04 26.20 28.97
CA SER A 207 5.08 25.02 28.11
C SER A 207 6.25 24.13 28.51
N HIS A 208 5.94 23.01 29.15
CA HIS A 208 6.89 21.97 29.53
C HIS A 208 6.84 20.80 28.54
N GLY A 209 7.99 20.25 28.17
CA GLY A 209 8.11 19.14 27.21
C GLY A 209 9.57 18.87 26.86
N VAL A 210 9.86 17.80 26.13
CA VAL A 210 11.21 17.47 25.63
C VAL A 210 11.19 17.36 24.13
N THR A 211 12.13 18.09 23.52
CA THR A 211 12.36 18.14 22.09
C THR A 211 12.68 16.76 21.51
N GLY A 212 11.95 16.41 20.46
CA GLY A 212 12.08 15.14 19.76
C GLY A 212 11.05 15.02 18.65
N ILE A 213 11.13 13.94 17.88
CA ILE A 213 10.16 13.59 16.84
C ILE A 213 9.27 12.48 17.42
N PHE A 214 7.96 12.66 17.38
CA PHE A 214 7.00 11.70 17.91
C PHE A 214 6.12 11.19 16.77
N ILE A 215 6.09 9.88 16.58
CA ILE A 215 5.26 9.19 15.60
C ILE A 215 4.25 8.34 16.36
N LYS A 216 2.99 8.76 16.37
CA LYS A 216 1.87 8.03 16.96
C LYS A 216 1.23 7.16 15.90
N TYR A 217 1.16 5.87 16.10
CA TYR A 217 0.48 4.97 15.19
C TYR A 217 -0.79 4.42 15.83
N LYS A 218 -1.85 4.33 15.03
CA LYS A 218 -3.11 3.68 15.38
C LYS A 218 -3.54 2.78 14.22
N LEU A 219 -4.06 1.60 14.53
CA LEU A 219 -4.60 0.69 13.52
C LEU A 219 -6.11 0.92 13.37
N SER A 220 -6.58 0.89 12.12
CA SER A 220 -8.00 0.78 11.80
C SER A 220 -8.48 -0.65 12.10
N PRO A 221 -9.68 -0.83 12.66
CA PRO A 221 -10.28 -2.16 12.83
C PRO A 221 -10.82 -2.74 11.51
N LEU A 222 -10.84 -1.93 10.43
CA LEU A 222 -11.28 -2.32 9.10
C LEU A 222 -10.06 -2.67 8.22
N MET A 223 -10.19 -3.70 7.41
CA MET A 223 -9.26 -4.11 6.36
C MET A 223 -9.87 -3.85 4.98
N ASP A 224 -9.02 -3.45 4.03
CA ASP A 224 -9.38 -3.15 2.63
C ASP A 224 -8.92 -4.24 1.63
#